data_AF-A0AAU7TKU4-F1
#
_entry.id   AF-A0AAU7TKU4-F1
#
_cell.length_a   1.000
_cell.length_b   1.000
_cell.length_c   1.000
_cell.angle_alpha   90.00
_cell.angle_beta   90.00
_cell.angle_gamma   90.00
#
_symmetry.space_group_name_H-M   'P 1'
#
loop_
_entity.id
_entity.type
_entity.pdbx_description
1 polymer ?
#
loop_
_entity_poly.entity_id
_entity_poly.type
_entity_poly.pdbx_seq_one_letter_code
_entity_poly.pdbx_strand_id
1 'polypeptide(L)'
;MTTAVLTPTSFEELLAVSGETARDLAGADQTAWNGHIVESTSAMLGLAHWDGTLYLDREAIVDPLRDLYEHAGERRPTRTLVGYRESLATLLHEHAHFLGPDDATQEAAREAFVLPGSRQLEEGVTEAWAQDHLDDYIHRLGIDKVAPGINSVSFSGYYPAFVPAVRRLAADLEARNSLPPGQVLQDLNRLTAAGQLPYLVDLATNLHHLEPFEADTRLRLESILRSGLAHLDTYELAPPGQAARHSLATANQILAHLHHETHTPDPIHPVPPKSRTRTPAAKPTPTRPPTPALTSAPALALTPAPALTPALALTLTPAPAPAPAPTATAAASQAPTPTPASTAALEQARAPHQTALSGIAPPAPGYAAANHASSTRPTRPHPTYTRSPQPRTPSNAVPARSRQ
;
A
#
# COMPACT_ATOMS: atom_id res chain seq x y z
N MET A 1 -26.97 11.12 -15.62
CA MET A 1 -27.93 9.99 -15.66
C MET A 1 -27.81 9.28 -14.32
N THR A 2 -28.91 9.06 -13.60
CA THR A 2 -28.87 8.34 -12.33
C THR A 2 -28.99 6.85 -12.65
N THR A 3 -27.87 6.15 -12.70
CA THR A 3 -27.87 4.68 -12.91
C THR A 3 -28.60 4.06 -11.73
N ALA A 4 -29.65 3.28 -11.99
CA ALA A 4 -30.36 2.56 -10.93
C ALA A 4 -29.36 1.63 -10.25
N VAL A 5 -29.19 1.77 -8.94
CA VAL A 5 -28.30 0.92 -8.14
C VAL A 5 -28.87 -0.50 -8.18
N LEU A 6 -28.24 -1.37 -8.97
CA LEU A 6 -28.56 -2.79 -8.99
C LEU A 6 -27.97 -3.41 -7.71
N THR A 7 -28.82 -3.77 -6.76
CA THR A 7 -28.42 -4.60 -5.63
C THR A 7 -28.27 -6.04 -6.14
N PRO A 8 -27.05 -6.60 -6.25
CA PRO A 8 -26.85 -8.00 -6.60
C PRO A 8 -27.64 -8.92 -5.66
N THR A 9 -28.25 -9.94 -6.23
CA THR A 9 -29.04 -10.97 -5.53
C THR A 9 -28.36 -12.33 -5.53
N SER A 10 -27.26 -12.48 -6.26
CA SER A 10 -26.40 -13.67 -6.25
C SER A 10 -24.92 -13.30 -6.25
N PHE A 11 -24.08 -14.30 -6.01
CA PHE A 11 -22.63 -14.18 -6.13
C PHE A 11 -22.19 -13.77 -7.55
N GLU A 12 -22.78 -14.36 -8.59
CA GLU A 12 -22.47 -14.04 -9.99
C GLU A 12 -22.85 -12.60 -10.32
N GLU A 13 -24.00 -12.12 -9.83
CA GLU A 13 -24.40 -10.73 -9.99
C GLU A 13 -23.45 -9.78 -9.26
N LEU A 14 -22.99 -10.12 -8.05
CA LEU A 14 -21.96 -9.34 -7.33
C LEU A 14 -20.73 -9.18 -8.20
N LEU A 15 -20.20 -10.29 -8.72
CA LEU A 15 -19.01 -10.27 -9.54
C LEU A 15 -19.23 -9.40 -10.79
N ALA A 16 -20.36 -9.57 -11.48
CA ALA A 16 -20.68 -8.82 -12.70
C ALA A 16 -20.72 -7.29 -12.50
N VAL A 17 -21.11 -6.80 -11.32
CA VAL A 17 -21.23 -5.34 -11.04
C VAL A 17 -20.07 -4.77 -10.22
N SER A 18 -19.23 -5.62 -9.63
CA SER A 18 -18.19 -5.23 -8.67
C SER A 18 -17.16 -4.24 -9.25
N GLY A 19 -16.59 -4.53 -10.42
CA GLY A 19 -15.56 -3.67 -11.03
C GLY A 19 -16.11 -2.31 -11.46
N GLU A 20 -17.32 -2.27 -12.03
CA GLU A 20 -17.96 -1.00 -12.39
C GLU A 20 -18.33 -0.18 -11.16
N THR A 21 -18.76 -0.83 -10.08
CA THR A 21 -19.02 -0.15 -8.81
C THR A 21 -17.74 0.44 -8.21
N ALA A 22 -16.61 -0.26 -8.30
CA ALA A 22 -15.32 0.25 -7.87
C ALA A 22 -14.86 1.44 -8.72
N ARG A 23 -15.02 1.37 -10.06
CA ARG A 23 -14.74 2.49 -10.99
C ARG A 23 -15.56 3.73 -10.63
N ASP A 24 -16.87 3.57 -10.48
CA ASP A 24 -17.79 4.66 -10.11
C ASP A 24 -17.53 5.21 -8.70
N LEU A 25 -17.04 4.39 -7.78
CA LEU A 25 -16.65 4.81 -6.43
C LEU A 25 -15.36 5.62 -6.46
N ALA A 26 -14.36 5.19 -7.24
CA ALA A 26 -13.12 5.92 -7.45
C ALA A 26 -13.29 7.17 -8.31
N GLY A 27 -14.39 7.28 -9.09
CA GLY A 27 -14.50 8.29 -10.14
C GLY A 27 -13.43 8.13 -11.21
N ALA A 28 -12.92 6.91 -11.40
CA ALA A 28 -11.96 6.61 -12.46
C ALA A 28 -12.65 6.65 -13.83
N ASP A 29 -11.91 7.08 -14.84
CA ASP A 29 -12.48 7.26 -16.18
C ASP A 29 -12.76 5.89 -16.82
N GLN A 30 -11.86 4.92 -16.62
CA GLN A 30 -12.02 3.53 -17.06
C GLN A 30 -11.57 2.47 -16.03
N THR A 31 -11.89 1.21 -16.34
CA THR A 31 -11.31 0.02 -15.72
C THR A 31 -10.77 -0.90 -16.81
N ALA A 32 -9.57 -1.44 -16.59
CA ALA A 32 -8.95 -2.43 -17.47
C ALA A 32 -9.42 -3.87 -17.20
N TRP A 33 -10.32 -4.06 -16.22
CA TRP A 33 -10.89 -5.36 -15.92
C TRP A 33 -11.70 -5.88 -17.12
N ASN A 34 -11.41 -7.10 -17.56
CA ASN A 34 -12.00 -7.69 -18.76
C ASN A 34 -13.28 -8.52 -18.48
N GLY A 35 -13.76 -8.53 -17.23
CA GLY A 35 -14.92 -9.31 -16.80
C GLY A 35 -14.62 -10.77 -16.44
N HIS A 36 -13.38 -11.23 -16.61
CA HIS A 36 -12.99 -12.61 -16.30
C HIS A 36 -12.50 -12.74 -14.85
N ILE A 37 -12.96 -13.80 -14.20
CA ILE A 37 -12.51 -14.21 -12.87
C ILE A 37 -12.05 -15.65 -12.94
N VAL A 38 -10.91 -15.94 -12.33
CA VAL A 38 -10.35 -17.29 -12.21
C VAL A 38 -10.18 -17.62 -10.73
N GLU A 39 -10.82 -18.69 -10.29
CA GLU A 39 -10.61 -19.24 -8.95
C GLU A 39 -9.21 -19.86 -8.88
N SER A 40 -8.43 -19.44 -7.89
CA SER A 40 -7.09 -19.93 -7.62
C SER A 40 -7.09 -20.75 -6.33
N THR A 41 -6.14 -21.68 -6.23
CA THR A 41 -5.78 -22.36 -4.97
C THR A 41 -4.37 -21.95 -4.52
N SER A 42 -3.88 -20.82 -5.02
CA SER A 42 -2.57 -20.26 -4.66
C SER A 42 -2.61 -19.65 -3.28
N ALA A 43 -1.45 -19.46 -2.66
CA ALA A 43 -1.39 -18.79 -1.37
C ALA A 43 -1.65 -17.27 -1.42
N MET A 44 -1.95 -16.71 -2.59
CA MET A 44 -2.32 -15.31 -2.79
C MET A 44 -3.84 -15.19 -2.72
N LEU A 45 -4.35 -14.23 -1.93
CA LEU A 45 -5.78 -14.00 -1.74
C LEU A 45 -6.45 -13.46 -3.02
N GLY A 46 -5.79 -12.56 -3.71
CA GLY A 46 -6.22 -11.96 -4.96
C GLY A 46 -5.02 -11.63 -5.84
N LEU A 47 -5.29 -11.49 -7.14
CA LEU A 47 -4.33 -10.95 -8.10
C LEU A 47 -5.07 -10.34 -9.29
N ALA A 48 -4.95 -9.02 -9.44
CA ALA A 48 -5.23 -8.30 -10.67
C ALA A 48 -4.13 -8.55 -11.71
N HIS A 49 -4.40 -9.43 -12.67
CA HIS A 49 -3.41 -9.79 -13.69
C HIS A 49 -3.37 -8.77 -14.83
N TRP A 50 -2.21 -8.61 -15.47
CA TRP A 50 -1.97 -7.60 -16.51
C TRP A 50 -2.82 -7.75 -17.79
N ASP A 51 -3.47 -8.89 -18.00
CA ASP A 51 -4.41 -9.11 -19.11
C ASP A 51 -5.86 -8.69 -18.77
N GLY A 52 -6.06 -8.10 -17.59
CA GLY A 52 -7.37 -7.68 -17.08
C GLY A 52 -8.13 -8.78 -16.35
N THR A 53 -7.57 -9.97 -16.18
CA THR A 53 -8.21 -11.09 -15.47
C THR A 53 -8.01 -10.95 -13.97
N LEU A 54 -9.07 -11.19 -13.20
CA LEU A 54 -9.04 -11.19 -11.74
C LEU A 54 -8.90 -12.62 -11.20
N TYR A 55 -7.81 -12.93 -10.51
CA TYR A 55 -7.63 -14.21 -9.82
C TYR A 55 -8.01 -14.06 -8.35
N LEU A 56 -8.83 -14.96 -7.81
CA LEU A 56 -9.26 -14.92 -6.42
C LEU A 56 -9.03 -16.27 -5.77
N ASP A 57 -8.50 -16.30 -4.55
CA ASP A 57 -8.39 -17.53 -3.78
C ASP A 57 -9.78 -18.12 -3.50
N ARG A 58 -9.94 -19.41 -3.81
CA ARG A 58 -11.23 -20.07 -3.70
C ARG A 58 -11.71 -20.13 -2.26
N GLU A 59 -10.87 -20.59 -1.34
CA GLU A 59 -11.29 -20.91 0.04
C GLU A 59 -11.40 -19.65 0.90
N ALA A 60 -10.52 -18.68 0.71
CA ALA A 60 -10.42 -17.47 1.52
C ALA A 60 -11.30 -16.33 1.00
N ILE A 61 -11.60 -16.29 -0.31
CA ILE A 61 -12.36 -15.18 -0.91
C ILE A 61 -13.65 -15.67 -1.55
N VAL A 62 -13.59 -16.59 -2.50
CA VAL A 62 -14.75 -16.97 -3.32
C VAL A 62 -15.81 -17.69 -2.49
N ASP A 63 -15.43 -18.69 -1.69
CA ASP A 63 -16.37 -19.48 -0.89
C ASP A 63 -17.05 -18.63 0.22
N PRO A 64 -16.36 -17.72 0.93
CA PRO A 64 -17.03 -16.75 1.81
C PRO A 64 -18.02 -15.83 1.08
N LEU A 65 -17.71 -15.38 -0.13
CA LEU A 65 -18.64 -14.57 -0.92
C LEU A 65 -19.84 -15.38 -1.44
N ARG A 66 -19.68 -16.68 -1.70
CA ARG A 66 -20.81 -17.58 -1.99
C ARG A 66 -21.68 -17.78 -0.74
N ASP A 67 -21.07 -18.09 0.40
CA ASP A 67 -21.75 -18.30 1.68
C ASP A 67 -22.55 -17.04 2.10
N LEU A 68 -22.03 -15.85 1.80
CA LEU A 68 -22.71 -14.57 1.98
C LEU A 68 -24.08 -14.52 1.28
N TYR A 69 -24.16 -14.98 0.03
CA TYR A 69 -25.41 -14.96 -0.74
C TYR A 69 -26.31 -16.16 -0.47
N GLU A 70 -25.74 -17.33 -0.17
CA GLU A 70 -26.52 -18.50 0.23
C GLU A 70 -27.35 -18.25 1.50
N HIS A 71 -26.86 -17.38 2.38
CA HIS A 71 -27.49 -17.03 3.65
C HIS A 71 -27.95 -15.57 3.69
N ALA A 72 -28.33 -15.02 2.54
CA ALA A 72 -28.75 -13.62 2.41
C ALA A 72 -29.90 -13.27 3.38
N GLY A 73 -29.73 -12.17 4.11
CA GLY A 73 -30.68 -11.65 5.10
C GLY A 73 -30.63 -12.33 6.48
N GLU A 74 -29.85 -13.41 6.63
CA GLU A 74 -29.69 -14.09 7.91
C GLU A 74 -28.71 -13.35 8.84
N ARG A 75 -28.93 -13.47 10.16
CA ARG A 75 -27.93 -13.03 11.14
C ARG A 75 -26.80 -14.05 11.19
N ARG A 76 -25.57 -13.59 10.95
CA ARG A 76 -24.37 -14.44 10.96
C ARG A 76 -23.51 -14.19 12.20
N PRO A 77 -22.71 -15.18 12.66
CA PRO A 77 -21.74 -14.97 13.73
C PRO A 77 -20.72 -13.88 13.36
N THR A 78 -20.23 -13.14 14.36
CA THR A 78 -19.24 -12.06 14.16
C THR A 78 -18.03 -12.50 13.32
N ARG A 79 -17.49 -13.69 13.59
CA ARG A 79 -16.35 -14.23 12.83
C ARG A 79 -16.66 -14.41 11.34
N THR A 80 -17.87 -14.85 11.01
CA THR A 80 -18.32 -15.03 9.62
C THR A 80 -18.47 -13.67 8.92
N LEU A 81 -19.05 -12.68 9.60
CA LEU A 81 -19.16 -11.32 9.07
C LEU A 81 -17.78 -10.68 8.81
N VAL A 82 -16.79 -10.93 9.68
CA VAL A 82 -15.40 -10.51 9.45
C VAL A 82 -14.86 -11.15 8.18
N GLY A 83 -15.05 -12.46 7.99
CA GLY A 83 -14.65 -13.16 6.77
C GLY A 83 -15.26 -12.56 5.50
N TYR A 84 -16.58 -12.29 5.49
CA TYR A 84 -17.22 -11.62 4.35
C TYR A 84 -16.62 -10.25 4.06
N ARG A 85 -16.38 -9.46 5.12
CA ARG A 85 -15.84 -8.11 4.99
C ARG A 85 -14.40 -8.13 4.47
N GLU A 86 -13.59 -9.08 4.92
CA GLU A 86 -12.24 -9.33 4.41
C GLU A 86 -12.28 -9.69 2.91
N SER A 87 -13.17 -10.60 2.50
CA SER A 87 -13.31 -10.97 1.08
C SER A 87 -13.76 -9.81 0.20
N LEU A 88 -14.68 -8.95 0.69
CA LEU A 88 -15.11 -7.74 -0.02
C LEU A 88 -13.99 -6.68 -0.09
N ALA A 89 -13.17 -6.56 0.97
CA ALA A 89 -12.01 -5.69 0.98
C ALA A 89 -10.99 -6.12 -0.08
N THR A 90 -10.68 -7.42 -0.15
CA THR A 90 -9.82 -7.98 -1.20
C THR A 90 -10.41 -7.75 -2.58
N LEU A 91 -11.71 -8.01 -2.78
CA LEU A 91 -12.35 -7.77 -4.09
C LEU A 91 -12.23 -6.29 -4.53
N LEU A 92 -12.42 -5.34 -3.60
CA LEU A 92 -12.26 -3.92 -3.87
C LEU A 92 -10.79 -3.55 -4.17
N HIS A 93 -9.86 -4.10 -3.39
CA HIS A 93 -8.41 -3.93 -3.59
C HIS A 93 -8.00 -4.35 -4.99
N GLU A 94 -8.37 -5.56 -5.42
CA GLU A 94 -7.95 -6.04 -6.74
C GLU A 94 -8.60 -5.25 -7.88
N HIS A 95 -9.85 -4.79 -7.71
CA HIS A 95 -10.48 -3.90 -8.70
C HIS A 95 -9.78 -2.56 -8.82
N ALA A 96 -9.23 -2.04 -7.72
CA ALA A 96 -8.51 -0.76 -7.73
C ALA A 96 -7.26 -0.79 -8.61
N HIS A 97 -6.57 -1.94 -8.72
CA HIS A 97 -5.43 -2.09 -9.65
C HIS A 97 -5.80 -1.99 -11.14
N PHE A 98 -7.09 -2.17 -11.49
CA PHE A 98 -7.55 -2.01 -12.87
C PHE A 98 -7.92 -0.58 -13.23
N LEU A 99 -7.97 0.33 -12.25
CA LEU A 99 -8.45 1.69 -12.48
C LEU A 99 -7.39 2.55 -13.17
N GLY A 100 -7.86 3.48 -14.00
CA GLY A 100 -6.98 4.40 -14.71
C GLY A 100 -7.75 5.50 -15.47
N PRO A 101 -7.04 6.52 -15.97
CA PRO A 101 -7.58 7.45 -16.97
C PRO A 101 -7.82 6.73 -18.31
N ASP A 102 -8.68 7.28 -19.18
CA ASP A 102 -9.12 6.67 -20.45
C ASP A 102 -8.00 6.23 -21.40
N ASP A 103 -6.81 6.83 -21.31
CA ASP A 103 -5.64 6.54 -22.14
C ASP A 103 -4.61 5.62 -21.47
N ALA A 104 -4.85 5.21 -20.22
CA ALA A 104 -3.96 4.29 -19.52
C ALA A 104 -4.02 2.88 -20.10
N THR A 105 -2.89 2.18 -20.01
CA THR A 105 -2.78 0.77 -20.40
C THR A 105 -2.17 -0.05 -19.27
N GLN A 106 -2.60 -1.31 -19.17
CA GLN A 106 -2.02 -2.26 -18.23
C GLN A 106 -0.55 -2.58 -18.56
N GLU A 107 -0.14 -2.45 -19.83
CA GLU A 107 1.25 -2.63 -20.23
C GLU A 107 2.15 -1.51 -19.68
N ALA A 108 1.73 -0.25 -19.78
CA ALA A 108 2.48 0.86 -19.18
C ALA A 108 2.55 0.72 -17.64
N ALA A 109 1.44 0.28 -17.02
CA ALA A 109 1.41 -0.02 -15.58
C ALA A 109 2.43 -1.11 -15.23
N ARG A 110 2.46 -2.21 -16.00
CA ARG A 110 3.40 -3.33 -15.83
C ARG A 110 4.87 -2.89 -15.93
N GLU A 111 5.20 -2.08 -16.93
CA GLU A 111 6.54 -1.52 -17.10
C GLU A 111 6.95 -0.62 -15.94
N ALA A 112 6.03 0.22 -15.45
CA ALA A 112 6.30 1.10 -14.33
C ALA A 112 6.39 0.38 -12.99
N PHE A 113 5.63 -0.70 -12.81
CA PHE A 113 5.52 -1.45 -11.55
C PHE A 113 6.86 -2.07 -11.10
N VAL A 114 7.72 -2.44 -12.04
CA VAL A 114 9.05 -3.02 -11.75
C VAL A 114 10.11 -1.97 -11.39
N LEU A 115 9.81 -0.68 -11.53
CA LEU A 115 10.74 0.38 -11.13
C LEU A 115 10.81 0.48 -9.59
N PRO A 116 11.95 0.87 -9.01
CA PRO A 116 12.09 0.98 -7.55
C PRO A 116 11.03 1.89 -6.94
N GLY A 117 10.38 1.40 -5.87
CA GLY A 117 9.35 2.12 -5.13
C GLY A 117 7.95 2.04 -5.74
N SER A 118 7.81 1.63 -7.00
CA SER A 118 6.51 1.63 -7.70
C SER A 118 5.54 0.62 -7.10
N ARG A 119 5.95 -0.64 -6.89
CA ARG A 119 5.13 -1.66 -6.20
C ARG A 119 4.63 -1.15 -4.85
N GLN A 120 5.53 -0.61 -4.02
CA GLN A 120 5.19 -0.19 -2.67
C GLN A 120 4.22 1.00 -2.65
N LEU A 121 4.35 1.89 -3.64
CA LEU A 121 3.40 2.98 -3.84
C LEU A 121 2.04 2.44 -4.30
N GLU A 122 2.00 1.66 -5.36
CA GLU A 122 0.79 1.09 -5.95
C GLU A 122 0.00 0.27 -4.92
N GLU A 123 0.62 -0.74 -4.31
CA GLU A 123 0.00 -1.58 -3.27
C GLU A 123 -0.46 -0.75 -2.06
N GLY A 124 0.35 0.23 -1.65
CA GLY A 124 0.04 1.09 -0.52
C GLY A 124 -1.11 2.06 -0.80
N VAL A 125 -1.24 2.57 -2.03
CA VAL A 125 -2.34 3.42 -2.50
C VAL A 125 -3.62 2.60 -2.58
N THR A 126 -3.58 1.49 -3.32
CA THR A 126 -4.72 0.59 -3.54
C THR A 126 -5.29 0.10 -2.21
N GLU A 127 -4.45 -0.38 -1.30
CA GLU A 127 -4.90 -0.86 0.01
C GLU A 127 -5.42 0.26 0.90
N ALA A 128 -4.73 1.40 0.98
CA ALA A 128 -5.19 2.52 1.80
C ALA A 128 -6.54 3.05 1.30
N TRP A 129 -6.70 3.17 -0.03
CA TRP A 129 -7.94 3.63 -0.65
C TRP A 129 -9.08 2.62 -0.42
N ALA A 130 -8.83 1.33 -0.62
CA ALA A 130 -9.82 0.28 -0.39
C ALA A 130 -10.31 0.25 1.07
N GLN A 131 -9.40 0.43 2.04
CA GLN A 131 -9.77 0.55 3.46
C GLN A 131 -10.69 1.74 3.73
N ASP A 132 -10.40 2.90 3.14
CA ASP A 132 -11.16 4.13 3.37
C ASP A 132 -12.56 4.10 2.71
N HIS A 133 -12.73 3.27 1.66
CA HIS A 133 -13.94 3.24 0.84
C HIS A 133 -14.76 1.94 0.95
N LEU A 134 -14.35 0.99 1.78
CA LEU A 134 -15.02 -0.32 1.90
C LEU A 134 -16.49 -0.20 2.33
N ASP A 135 -16.81 0.71 3.26
CA ASP A 135 -18.20 0.89 3.71
C ASP A 135 -19.10 1.45 2.59
N ASP A 136 -18.60 2.42 1.83
CA ASP A 136 -19.32 2.98 0.69
C ASP A 136 -19.49 1.93 -0.42
N TYR A 137 -18.49 1.08 -0.64
CA TYR A 137 -18.55 -0.02 -1.59
C TYR A 137 -19.62 -1.05 -1.19
N ILE A 138 -19.61 -1.49 0.08
CA ILE A 138 -20.62 -2.39 0.66
C ILE A 138 -22.02 -1.79 0.52
N HIS A 139 -22.17 -0.50 0.81
CA HIS A 139 -23.45 0.19 0.74
C HIS A 139 -23.96 0.34 -0.70
N ARG A 140 -23.10 0.72 -1.65
CA ARG A 140 -23.46 0.84 -3.08
C ARG A 140 -23.89 -0.50 -3.67
N LEU A 141 -23.26 -1.59 -3.23
CA LEU A 141 -23.65 -2.95 -3.60
C LEU A 141 -24.88 -3.47 -2.81
N GLY A 142 -25.39 -2.71 -1.83
CA GLY A 142 -26.51 -3.14 -0.99
C GLY A 142 -26.22 -4.37 -0.13
N ILE A 143 -24.95 -4.68 0.12
CA ILE A 143 -24.52 -5.85 0.88
C ILE A 143 -24.88 -5.74 2.37
N ASP A 144 -25.10 -4.52 2.87
CA ASP A 144 -25.63 -4.29 4.23
C ASP A 144 -26.99 -4.97 4.47
N LYS A 145 -27.77 -5.18 3.40
CA LYS A 145 -29.04 -5.93 3.43
C LYS A 145 -28.84 -7.44 3.25
N VAL A 146 -27.84 -7.83 2.48
CA VAL A 146 -27.47 -9.24 2.23
C VAL A 146 -26.84 -9.86 3.49
N ALA A 147 -25.95 -9.15 4.19
CA ALA A 147 -25.39 -9.53 5.47
C ALA A 147 -25.66 -8.49 6.56
N PRO A 148 -26.82 -8.58 7.24
CA PRO A 148 -27.15 -7.70 8.35
C PRO A 148 -26.05 -7.70 9.43
N GLY A 149 -25.49 -6.53 9.70
CA GLY A 149 -24.44 -6.32 10.70
C GLY A 149 -23.00 -6.31 10.17
N ILE A 150 -22.79 -6.47 8.86
CA ILE A 150 -21.44 -6.41 8.25
C ILE A 150 -20.71 -5.07 8.48
N ASN A 151 -21.45 -3.96 8.65
CA ASN A 151 -20.87 -2.64 8.96
C ASN A 151 -20.46 -2.48 10.43
N SER A 152 -20.81 -3.44 11.28
CA SER A 152 -20.48 -3.40 12.72
C SER A 152 -19.20 -4.16 13.05
N VAL A 153 -18.57 -4.81 12.07
CA VAL A 153 -17.31 -5.54 12.24
C VAL A 153 -16.17 -4.82 11.53
N SER A 154 -14.97 -4.91 12.09
CA SER A 154 -13.77 -4.28 11.56
C SER A 154 -12.74 -5.31 11.12
N PHE A 155 -11.98 -4.97 10.10
CA PHE A 155 -10.80 -5.68 9.63
C PHE A 155 -9.60 -4.70 9.63
N SER A 156 -8.40 -5.19 9.90
CA SER A 156 -7.21 -4.35 10.11
C SER A 156 -6.45 -3.97 8.84
N GLY A 157 -6.87 -4.42 7.66
CA GLY A 157 -6.14 -4.18 6.43
C GLY A 157 -4.99 -5.18 6.20
N TYR A 158 -4.45 -5.14 4.99
CA TYR A 158 -3.18 -5.74 4.59
C TYR A 158 -2.07 -4.66 4.51
N TYR A 159 -0.86 -5.09 4.17
CA TYR A 159 0.29 -4.21 3.89
C TYR A 159 0.64 -3.15 4.97
N PRO A 160 0.86 -3.56 6.24
CA PRO A 160 1.25 -2.62 7.31
C PRO A 160 2.62 -1.95 7.04
N ALA A 161 3.42 -2.48 6.13
CA ALA A 161 4.69 -1.88 5.68
C ALA A 161 4.49 -0.70 4.71
N PHE A 162 3.36 -0.62 3.99
CA PHE A 162 3.17 0.35 2.90
C PHE A 162 2.12 1.41 3.26
N VAL A 163 0.94 0.98 3.74
CA VAL A 163 -0.22 1.85 3.99
C VAL A 163 0.11 3.07 4.88
N PRO A 164 0.80 2.92 6.02
CA PRO A 164 1.09 4.08 6.88
C PRO A 164 1.99 5.12 6.21
N ALA A 165 2.94 4.68 5.37
CA ALA A 165 3.82 5.58 4.63
C ALA A 165 3.04 6.35 3.57
N VAL A 166 2.23 5.66 2.76
CA VAL A 166 1.42 6.28 1.70
C VAL A 166 0.42 7.28 2.28
N ARG A 167 -0.33 6.91 3.33
CA ARG A 167 -1.25 7.85 4.01
C ARG A 167 -0.52 9.08 4.55
N ARG A 168 0.69 8.91 5.10
CA ARG A 168 1.48 10.04 5.60
C ARG A 168 1.97 10.94 4.48
N LEU A 169 2.43 10.39 3.37
CA LEU A 169 2.86 11.15 2.20
C LEU A 169 1.69 11.93 1.59
N ALA A 170 0.54 11.27 1.38
CA ALA A 170 -0.66 11.90 0.84
C ALA A 170 -1.14 13.06 1.73
N ALA A 171 -1.32 12.83 3.03
CA ALA A 171 -1.78 13.86 3.95
C ALA A 171 -0.85 15.07 4.05
N ASP A 172 0.47 14.85 3.97
CA ASP A 172 1.45 15.94 3.98
C ASP A 172 1.38 16.77 2.68
N LEU A 173 1.28 16.11 1.52
CA LEU A 173 1.11 16.78 0.23
C LEU A 173 -0.23 17.50 0.11
N GLU A 174 -1.30 16.96 0.67
CA GLU A 174 -2.62 17.62 0.76
C GLU A 174 -2.52 18.93 1.54
N ALA A 175 -1.98 18.87 2.76
CA ALA A 175 -1.82 20.04 3.62
C ALA A 175 -0.96 21.13 2.94
N ARG A 176 0.10 20.70 2.26
CA ARG A 176 1.03 21.55 1.52
C ARG A 176 0.41 22.23 0.30
N ASN A 177 -0.49 21.54 -0.40
CA ASN A 177 -1.15 22.04 -1.60
C ASN A 177 -2.56 22.60 -1.33
N SER A 178 -2.96 22.73 -0.06
CA SER A 178 -4.31 23.16 0.35
C SER A 178 -5.44 22.32 -0.28
N LEU A 179 -5.19 21.02 -0.43
CA LEU A 179 -6.18 20.06 -0.95
C LEU A 179 -7.05 19.50 0.20
N PRO A 180 -8.28 19.07 -0.10
CA PRO A 180 -9.11 18.37 0.88
C PRO A 180 -8.44 17.08 1.41
N PRO A 181 -8.66 16.71 2.68
CA PRO A 181 -8.17 15.44 3.21
C PRO A 181 -8.67 14.24 2.39
N GLY A 182 -7.76 13.34 2.02
CA GLY A 182 -8.04 12.14 1.22
C GLY A 182 -8.04 12.37 -0.29
N GLN A 183 -7.98 13.62 -0.76
CA GLN A 183 -8.00 13.93 -2.20
C GLN A 183 -6.79 13.35 -2.94
N VAL A 184 -5.58 13.41 -2.35
CA VAL A 184 -4.37 12.90 -3.02
C VAL A 184 -4.43 11.39 -3.14
N LEU A 185 -4.93 10.69 -2.12
CA LEU A 185 -5.11 9.24 -2.18
C LEU A 185 -6.17 8.85 -3.22
N GLN A 186 -7.27 9.58 -3.29
CA GLN A 186 -8.30 9.41 -4.31
C GLN A 186 -7.74 9.59 -5.72
N ASP A 187 -6.97 10.66 -5.95
CA ASP A 187 -6.38 10.95 -7.26
C ASP A 187 -5.35 9.90 -7.68
N LEU A 188 -4.50 9.46 -6.74
CA LEU A 188 -3.53 8.38 -7.00
C LEU A 188 -4.21 7.07 -7.40
N ASN A 189 -5.32 6.70 -6.74
CA ASN A 189 -6.06 5.48 -7.04
C ASN A 189 -6.77 5.50 -8.40
N ARG A 190 -6.94 6.69 -9.01
CA ARG A 190 -7.45 6.84 -10.38
C ARG A 190 -6.34 6.76 -11.43
N LEU A 191 -5.08 6.65 -11.01
CA LEU A 191 -3.92 6.52 -11.87
C LEU A 191 -3.37 5.11 -11.76
N THR A 192 -2.84 4.60 -12.87
CA THR A 192 -2.04 3.39 -12.84
C THR A 192 -0.68 3.64 -12.18
N ALA A 193 0.05 2.58 -11.84
CA ALA A 193 1.43 2.64 -11.35
C ALA A 193 2.35 3.57 -12.16
N ALA A 194 2.12 3.72 -13.47
CA ALA A 194 2.88 4.62 -14.34
C ALA A 194 2.63 6.11 -14.05
N GLY A 195 1.41 6.48 -13.66
CA GLY A 195 1.01 7.87 -13.40
C GLY A 195 1.21 8.32 -11.96
N GLN A 196 1.19 7.41 -10.99
CA GLN A 196 1.21 7.76 -9.57
C GLN A 196 2.47 8.52 -9.14
N LEU A 197 3.66 8.03 -9.49
CA LEU A 197 4.90 8.68 -9.07
C LEU A 197 5.10 10.06 -9.73
N PRO A 198 4.91 10.22 -11.06
CA PRO A 198 4.90 11.56 -11.67
C PRO A 198 3.96 12.54 -10.98
N TYR A 199 2.75 12.10 -10.60
CA TYR A 199 1.78 12.93 -9.89
C TYR A 199 2.30 13.38 -8.51
N LEU A 200 2.90 12.48 -7.72
CA LEU A 200 3.53 12.87 -6.44
C LEU A 200 4.67 13.89 -6.63
N VAL A 201 5.45 13.74 -7.69
CA VAL A 201 6.53 14.69 -8.01
C VAL A 201 5.96 16.06 -8.38
N ASP A 202 4.86 16.10 -9.15
CA ASP A 202 4.17 17.35 -9.51
C ASP A 202 3.61 18.07 -8.28
N LEU A 203 3.02 17.34 -7.33
CA LEU A 203 2.54 17.92 -6.07
C LEU A 203 3.70 18.44 -5.21
N ALA A 204 4.86 17.79 -5.25
CA ALA A 204 6.04 18.23 -4.52
C ALA A 204 6.68 19.49 -5.14
N THR A 205 6.61 19.67 -6.46
CA THR A 205 7.14 20.86 -7.15
C THR A 205 6.18 22.06 -7.08
N ASN A 206 4.86 21.85 -7.15
CA ASN A 206 3.87 22.94 -7.16
C ASN A 206 3.87 23.85 -5.91
N LEU A 207 4.62 23.48 -4.87
CA LEU A 207 4.68 24.19 -3.60
C LEU A 207 5.21 25.62 -3.65
N HIS A 208 5.94 25.98 -4.69
CA HIS A 208 6.68 27.24 -4.66
C HIS A 208 6.13 28.33 -5.60
N HIS A 209 5.22 28.05 -6.53
CA HIS A 209 4.81 29.01 -7.58
C HIS A 209 6.00 29.68 -8.31
N LEU A 210 7.21 29.15 -8.13
CA LEU A 210 8.43 29.67 -8.74
C LEU A 210 8.51 29.09 -10.15
N GLU A 211 9.16 29.84 -11.03
CA GLU A 211 9.52 29.49 -12.40
C GLU A 211 9.84 28.00 -12.59
N PRO A 212 9.60 27.44 -13.80
CA PRO A 212 9.71 26.01 -14.05
C PRO A 212 10.97 25.43 -13.41
N PHE A 213 10.77 24.51 -12.47
CA PHE A 213 11.87 23.80 -11.84
C PHE A 213 12.78 23.23 -12.92
N GLU A 214 14.08 23.39 -12.72
CA GLU A 214 15.05 22.76 -13.59
C GLU A 214 14.80 21.24 -13.60
N ALA A 215 14.97 20.61 -14.77
CA ALA A 215 14.76 19.17 -14.95
C ALA A 215 15.51 18.33 -13.90
N ASP A 216 16.66 18.83 -13.45
CA ASP A 216 17.48 18.20 -12.42
C ASP A 216 16.78 18.13 -11.05
N THR A 217 15.99 19.14 -10.66
CA THR A 217 15.25 19.11 -9.40
C THR A 217 14.17 18.03 -9.44
N ARG A 218 13.43 17.92 -10.55
CA ARG A 218 12.41 16.88 -10.74
C ARG A 218 13.01 15.49 -10.56
N LEU A 219 14.15 15.23 -11.20
CA LEU A 219 14.85 13.94 -11.10
C LEU A 219 15.32 13.63 -9.67
N ARG A 220 15.79 14.64 -8.92
CA ARG A 220 16.17 14.47 -7.52
C ARG A 220 14.98 14.15 -6.62
N LEU A 221 13.85 14.85 -6.80
CA LEU A 221 12.61 14.56 -6.06
C LEU A 221 12.09 13.15 -6.35
N GLU A 222 12.08 12.75 -7.63
CA GLU A 222 11.70 11.39 -8.03
C GLU A 222 12.63 10.35 -7.38
N SER A 223 13.94 10.58 -7.41
CA SER A 223 14.93 9.69 -6.78
C SER A 223 14.71 9.52 -5.27
N ILE A 224 14.39 10.61 -4.56
CA ILE A 224 14.06 10.60 -3.13
C ILE A 224 12.82 9.71 -2.87
N LEU A 225 11.76 9.89 -3.65
CA LEU A 225 10.53 9.09 -3.52
C LEU A 225 10.81 7.62 -3.80
N ARG A 226 11.42 7.29 -4.95
CA ARG A 226 11.70 5.90 -5.35
C ARG A 226 12.55 5.16 -4.32
N SER A 227 13.64 5.77 -3.88
CA SER A 227 14.56 5.14 -2.92
C SER A 227 13.92 4.93 -1.54
N GLY A 228 13.14 5.90 -1.06
CA GLY A 228 12.43 5.78 0.21
C GLY A 228 11.32 4.73 0.18
N LEU A 229 10.49 4.75 -0.87
CA LEU A 229 9.41 3.78 -1.06
C LEU A 229 9.94 2.35 -1.23
N ALA A 230 11.00 2.16 -2.03
CA ALA A 230 11.64 0.86 -2.20
C ALA A 230 12.18 0.29 -0.88
N HIS A 231 12.55 1.13 0.09
CA HIS A 231 13.04 0.68 1.39
C HIS A 231 11.96 -0.01 2.25
N LEU A 232 10.68 0.23 1.97
CA LEU A 232 9.56 -0.32 2.74
C LEU A 232 9.47 -1.85 2.65
N ASP A 233 9.98 -2.46 1.57
CA ASP A 233 10.05 -3.93 1.42
C ASP A 233 10.80 -4.60 2.58
N THR A 234 11.76 -3.91 3.19
CA THR A 234 12.52 -4.45 4.32
C THR A 234 11.66 -4.69 5.57
N TYR A 235 10.43 -4.17 5.60
CA TYR A 235 9.51 -4.29 6.71
C TYR A 235 8.33 -5.24 6.43
N GLU A 236 8.19 -5.78 5.22
CA GLU A 236 7.05 -6.61 4.80
C GLU A 236 6.89 -7.85 5.69
N LEU A 237 8.02 -8.43 6.14
CA LEU A 237 8.03 -9.61 7.03
C LEU A 237 8.04 -9.27 8.53
N ALA A 238 8.06 -7.99 8.89
CA ALA A 238 8.04 -7.58 10.29
C ALA A 238 6.63 -7.73 10.87
N PRO A 239 6.49 -7.93 12.21
CA PRO A 239 5.19 -7.91 12.85
C PRO A 239 4.40 -6.63 12.52
N PRO A 240 3.07 -6.67 12.31
CA PRO A 240 2.31 -5.53 11.75
C PRO A 240 2.54 -4.19 12.48
N GLY A 241 2.52 -4.19 13.82
CA GLY A 241 2.77 -2.96 14.60
C GLY A 241 4.22 -2.45 14.52
N GLN A 242 5.19 -3.31 14.22
CA GLN A 242 6.56 -2.90 13.94
C GLN A 242 6.68 -2.37 12.51
N ALA A 243 6.15 -3.09 11.53
CA ALA A 243 6.11 -2.67 10.13
C ALA A 243 5.47 -1.28 9.98
N ALA A 244 4.33 -1.04 10.64
CA ALA A 244 3.63 0.24 10.59
C ALA A 244 4.44 1.40 11.18
N ARG A 245 5.13 1.18 12.29
CA ARG A 245 6.01 2.21 12.90
C ARG A 245 7.20 2.53 12.01
N HIS A 246 7.81 1.52 11.40
CA HIS A 246 8.93 1.70 10.48
C HIS A 246 8.50 2.40 9.19
N SER A 247 7.37 1.98 8.62
CA SER A 247 6.71 2.61 7.47
C SER A 247 6.49 4.11 7.69
N LEU A 248 5.89 4.48 8.83
CA LEU A 248 5.67 5.88 9.18
C LEU A 248 6.99 6.66 9.35
N ALA A 249 8.01 6.06 9.95
CA ALA A 249 9.32 6.68 10.11
C ALA A 249 9.99 6.95 8.75
N THR A 250 9.92 5.99 7.82
CA THR A 250 10.43 6.14 6.45
C THR A 250 9.70 7.26 5.70
N ALA A 251 8.38 7.34 5.79
CA ALA A 251 7.64 8.46 5.17
C ALA A 251 8.08 9.83 5.72
N ASN A 252 8.29 9.95 7.03
CA ASN A 252 8.79 11.20 7.60
C ASN A 252 10.20 11.57 7.10
N GLN A 253 11.06 10.57 6.84
CA GLN A 253 12.38 10.80 6.24
C GLN A 253 12.28 11.27 4.79
N ILE A 254 11.41 10.63 3.98
CA ILE A 254 11.12 11.06 2.61
C ILE A 254 10.66 12.52 2.62
N LEU A 255 9.66 12.86 3.43
CA LEU A 255 9.11 14.22 3.52
C LEU A 255 10.15 15.27 3.95
N ALA A 256 11.05 14.90 4.86
CA ALA A 256 12.16 15.77 5.28
C ALA A 256 13.15 16.02 4.13
N HIS A 257 13.47 15.00 3.34
CA HIS A 257 14.34 15.14 2.15
C HIS A 257 13.66 15.96 1.05
N LEU A 258 12.38 15.72 0.76
CA LEU A 258 11.62 16.52 -0.20
C LEU A 258 11.55 17.99 0.23
N HIS A 259 11.32 18.26 1.51
CA HIS A 259 11.34 19.62 2.04
C HIS A 259 12.73 20.26 1.91
N HIS A 260 13.80 19.53 2.23
CA HIS A 260 15.16 20.03 2.08
C HIS A 260 15.48 20.39 0.62
N GLU A 261 15.14 19.50 -0.32
CA GLU A 261 15.38 19.68 -1.75
C GLU A 261 14.62 20.90 -2.30
N THR A 262 13.36 21.07 -1.91
CA THR A 262 12.52 22.19 -2.38
C THR A 262 12.87 23.55 -1.78
N HIS A 263 13.52 23.59 -0.60
CA HIS A 263 13.85 24.82 0.11
C HIS A 263 15.33 25.22 0.06
N THR A 264 16.20 24.36 -0.47
CA THR A 264 17.61 24.70 -0.60
C THR A 264 17.79 25.52 -1.88
N PRO A 265 18.15 26.82 -1.79
CA PRO A 265 18.38 27.62 -2.98
C PRO A 265 19.50 26.98 -3.80
N ASP A 266 19.25 26.78 -5.09
CA ASP A 266 20.24 26.17 -5.98
C ASP A 266 21.55 26.98 -5.90
N PRO A 267 22.65 26.39 -5.40
CA PRO A 267 23.87 27.16 -5.15
C PRO A 267 24.57 27.61 -6.44
N ILE A 268 24.09 27.24 -7.64
CA ILE A 268 24.91 27.29 -8.86
C ILE A 268 24.16 27.82 -10.07
N HIS A 269 23.77 29.09 -10.00
CA HIS A 269 24.16 30.00 -11.07
C HIS A 269 24.69 31.29 -10.44
N PRO A 270 26.00 31.39 -10.15
CA PRO A 270 26.59 32.70 -9.96
C PRO A 270 26.26 33.49 -11.22
N VAL A 271 25.35 34.45 -11.09
CA VAL A 271 24.97 35.38 -12.16
C VAL A 271 26.30 35.87 -12.73
N PRO A 272 26.65 35.51 -13.98
CA PRO A 272 27.94 35.91 -14.52
C PRO A 272 28.02 37.43 -14.36
N PRO A 273 29.07 37.97 -13.71
CA PRO A 273 29.15 39.39 -13.45
C PRO A 273 28.94 40.09 -14.77
N LYS A 274 27.91 40.96 -14.87
CA LYS A 274 27.55 41.70 -16.08
C LYS A 274 28.83 42.25 -16.71
N SER A 275 29.33 41.56 -17.73
CA SER A 275 30.48 42.01 -18.50
C SER A 275 30.09 43.36 -19.08
N ARG A 276 30.69 44.43 -18.52
CA ARG A 276 30.49 45.81 -18.99
C ARG A 276 30.65 45.82 -20.50
N THR A 277 29.61 46.35 -21.14
CA THR A 277 29.46 46.63 -22.56
C THR A 277 30.79 47.02 -23.20
N ARG A 278 31.40 46.10 -23.94
CA ARG A 278 32.46 46.42 -24.89
C ARG A 278 31.80 46.75 -26.22
N THR A 279 32.13 47.93 -26.72
CA THR A 279 31.70 48.60 -27.95
C THR A 279 31.57 47.64 -29.15
N PRO A 280 30.53 47.79 -30.00
CA PRO A 280 30.28 46.89 -31.11
C PRO A 280 31.30 47.09 -32.24
N ALA A 281 31.95 46.01 -32.67
CA ALA A 281 32.72 45.96 -33.91
C ALA A 281 32.12 44.90 -34.84
N ALA A 282 31.73 45.38 -36.03
CA ALA A 282 31.55 44.70 -37.30
C ALA A 282 30.75 43.37 -37.37
N LYS A 283 29.59 43.48 -38.02
CA LYS A 283 28.78 42.42 -38.65
C LYS A 283 29.64 41.43 -39.48
N PRO A 284 29.52 40.12 -39.24
CA PRO A 284 29.72 39.10 -40.27
C PRO A 284 28.39 38.57 -40.83
N THR A 285 28.43 38.31 -42.13
CA THR A 285 27.40 37.85 -43.05
C THR A 285 26.80 36.48 -42.67
N PRO A 286 25.50 36.21 -42.94
CA PRO A 286 24.89 34.92 -42.62
C PRO A 286 25.23 33.86 -43.67
N THR A 287 25.80 32.73 -43.22
CA THR A 287 25.94 31.50 -44.02
C THR A 287 24.88 30.51 -43.57
N ARG A 288 24.06 30.06 -44.53
CA ARG A 288 22.94 29.13 -44.39
C ARG A 288 23.41 27.73 -43.93
N PRO A 289 22.80 27.11 -42.90
CA PRO A 289 23.10 25.73 -42.54
C PRO A 289 22.39 24.73 -43.47
N PRO A 290 22.99 23.57 -43.78
CA PRO A 290 22.33 22.48 -44.48
C PRO A 290 21.43 21.67 -43.54
N THR A 291 20.30 21.23 -44.10
CA THR A 291 19.28 20.37 -43.50
C THR A 291 19.86 18.98 -43.16
N PRO A 292 19.71 18.45 -41.93
CA PRO A 292 20.04 17.05 -41.65
C PRO A 292 18.92 16.12 -42.10
N ALA A 293 19.31 15.05 -42.78
CA ALA A 293 18.43 13.98 -43.27
C ALA A 293 18.00 13.05 -42.11
N LEU A 294 16.71 12.69 -42.13
CA LEU A 294 16.12 11.64 -41.29
C LEU A 294 16.77 10.30 -41.61
N THR A 295 17.45 9.72 -40.62
CA THR A 295 17.98 8.34 -40.70
C THR A 295 17.17 7.47 -39.75
N SER A 296 16.45 6.49 -40.31
CA SER A 296 15.65 5.51 -39.59
C SER A 296 16.54 4.56 -38.79
N ALA A 297 16.26 4.40 -37.50
CA ALA A 297 16.90 3.39 -36.65
C ALA A 297 16.18 2.02 -36.80
N PRO A 298 16.92 0.89 -36.74
CA PRO A 298 16.33 -0.44 -36.82
C PRO A 298 15.70 -0.87 -35.48
N ALA A 299 14.60 -1.62 -35.58
CA ALA A 299 13.89 -2.23 -34.47
C ALA A 299 14.79 -3.22 -33.71
N LEU A 300 14.92 -3.01 -32.39
CA LEU A 300 15.55 -3.96 -31.48
C LEU A 300 14.55 -5.06 -31.13
N ALA A 301 14.95 -6.31 -31.35
CA ALA A 301 14.20 -7.50 -30.98
C ALA A 301 14.16 -7.65 -29.45
N LEU A 302 12.96 -7.73 -28.89
CA LEU A 302 12.69 -8.01 -27.49
C LEU A 302 13.07 -9.46 -27.15
N THR A 303 13.89 -9.63 -26.13
CA THR A 303 14.17 -10.92 -25.47
C THR A 303 13.13 -11.13 -24.36
N PRO A 304 12.64 -12.37 -24.13
CA PRO A 304 11.64 -12.63 -23.11
C PRO A 304 12.22 -12.45 -21.70
N ALA A 305 11.47 -11.74 -20.85
CA ALA A 305 11.80 -11.49 -19.45
C ALA A 305 11.65 -12.76 -18.59
N PRO A 306 12.47 -12.93 -17.53
CA PRO A 306 12.36 -14.04 -16.60
C PRO A 306 11.11 -13.94 -15.71
N ALA A 307 10.53 -15.10 -15.38
CA ALA A 307 9.37 -15.23 -14.51
C ALA A 307 9.66 -14.69 -13.09
N LEU A 308 8.82 -13.77 -12.62
CA LEU A 308 8.83 -13.27 -11.25
C LEU A 308 8.33 -14.37 -10.31
N THR A 309 9.08 -14.57 -9.22
CA THR A 309 8.74 -15.53 -8.16
C THR A 309 7.71 -14.87 -7.24
N PRO A 310 6.51 -15.46 -7.01
CA PRO A 310 5.55 -14.89 -6.10
C PRO A 310 6.08 -14.98 -4.66
N ALA A 311 6.11 -13.85 -3.98
CA ALA A 311 6.47 -13.78 -2.57
C ALA A 311 5.23 -14.08 -1.70
N LEU A 312 5.32 -15.24 -1.05
CA LEU A 312 4.81 -15.59 0.29
C LEU A 312 3.31 -15.77 0.54
N ALA A 313 3.04 -17.03 0.93
CA ALA A 313 1.91 -17.50 1.67
C ALA A 313 1.87 -16.94 3.10
N LEU A 314 0.76 -16.29 3.47
CA LEU A 314 0.39 -16.16 4.88
C LEU A 314 -0.17 -17.52 5.34
N THR A 315 0.56 -18.18 6.25
CA THR A 315 0.10 -19.43 6.86
C THR A 315 -0.98 -19.11 7.89
N LEU A 316 -2.24 -19.18 7.48
CA LEU A 316 -3.35 -19.24 8.42
C LEU A 316 -3.21 -20.52 9.24
N THR A 317 -2.92 -20.38 10.53
CA THR A 317 -2.87 -21.53 11.44
C THR A 317 -4.31 -22.02 11.65
N PRO A 318 -4.67 -23.25 11.26
CA PRO A 318 -6.02 -23.75 11.51
C PRO A 318 -6.27 -23.84 13.02
N ALA A 319 -7.38 -23.25 13.47
CA ALA A 319 -7.83 -23.39 14.85
C ALA A 319 -8.14 -24.88 15.13
N PRO A 320 -7.81 -25.40 16.33
CA PRO A 320 -8.10 -26.78 16.68
C PRO A 320 -9.60 -27.07 16.57
N ALA A 321 -9.94 -28.16 15.89
CA ALA A 321 -11.31 -28.62 15.72
C ALA A 321 -12.00 -28.77 17.09
N PRO A 322 -13.27 -28.34 17.23
CA PRO A 322 -14.03 -28.58 18.45
C PRO A 322 -14.18 -30.08 18.67
N ALA A 323 -13.84 -30.54 19.87
CA ALA A 323 -14.03 -31.93 20.28
C ALA A 323 -15.51 -32.33 20.12
N PRO A 324 -15.80 -33.55 19.63
CA PRO A 324 -17.18 -34.00 19.47
C PRO A 324 -17.90 -34.01 20.82
N ALA A 325 -19.07 -33.39 20.86
CA ALA A 325 -19.96 -33.44 22.01
C ALA A 325 -20.40 -34.90 22.26
N PRO A 326 -20.41 -35.37 23.52
CA PRO A 326 -20.86 -36.72 23.83
C PRO A 326 -22.35 -36.88 23.52
N THR A 327 -22.66 -37.89 22.72
CA THR A 327 -24.02 -38.35 22.43
C THR A 327 -24.74 -38.73 23.72
N ALA A 328 -25.83 -38.01 24.04
CA ALA A 328 -26.67 -38.32 25.19
C ALA A 328 -27.52 -39.57 24.90
N THR A 329 -27.15 -40.70 25.50
CA THR A 329 -28.00 -41.88 25.61
C THR A 329 -29.09 -41.62 26.64
N ALA A 330 -30.35 -41.68 26.22
CA ALA A 330 -31.50 -41.66 27.11
C ALA A 330 -31.54 -42.95 27.97
N ALA A 331 -31.50 -42.81 29.29
CA ALA A 331 -31.84 -43.87 30.23
C ALA A 331 -32.59 -43.28 31.44
N ALA A 332 -33.61 -44.02 31.86
CA ALA A 332 -34.67 -43.60 32.75
C ALA A 332 -34.27 -43.44 34.23
N SER A 333 -35.09 -42.63 34.90
CA SER A 333 -35.28 -42.43 36.34
C SER A 333 -34.71 -43.48 37.30
N GLN A 334 -33.92 -43.02 38.28
CA GLN A 334 -34.13 -43.29 39.72
C GLN A 334 -33.27 -42.35 40.60
N ALA A 335 -33.79 -42.10 41.81
CA ALA A 335 -33.45 -41.01 42.74
C ALA A 335 -32.35 -41.41 43.78
N PRO A 336 -32.06 -40.65 44.86
CA PRO A 336 -30.76 -39.99 45.07
C PRO A 336 -29.99 -40.39 46.35
N THR A 337 -28.90 -39.65 46.65
CA THR A 337 -28.22 -39.37 47.97
C THR A 337 -26.90 -40.15 48.26
N PRO A 338 -25.91 -39.63 49.04
CA PRO A 338 -25.18 -38.32 49.05
C PRO A 338 -23.61 -38.41 49.03
N THR A 339 -22.95 -37.27 48.71
CA THR A 339 -21.78 -36.53 49.32
C THR A 339 -20.75 -37.25 50.24
N PRO A 340 -19.47 -36.81 50.47
CA PRO A 340 -18.64 -35.68 49.95
C PRO A 340 -17.16 -36.02 49.54
N ALA A 341 -16.44 -34.99 49.07
CA ALA A 341 -15.11 -34.53 49.59
C ALA A 341 -13.95 -34.40 48.58
N SER A 342 -13.57 -33.14 48.36
CA SER A 342 -12.23 -32.58 48.60
C SER A 342 -11.09 -32.71 47.56
N THR A 343 -10.50 -31.53 47.33
CA THR A 343 -9.06 -31.18 47.26
C THR A 343 -8.32 -31.02 45.92
N ALA A 344 -7.66 -29.86 45.85
CA ALA A 344 -6.35 -29.54 45.25
C ALA A 344 -6.23 -29.60 43.71
N ALA A 345 -6.02 -28.47 43.02
CA ALA A 345 -4.77 -27.70 42.97
C ALA A 345 -3.57 -28.55 42.51
N LEU A 346 -3.21 -28.43 41.23
CA LEU A 346 -1.85 -28.70 40.79
C LEU A 346 -1.39 -27.67 39.76
N GLU A 347 -0.40 -26.93 40.22
CA GLU A 347 0.55 -26.07 39.55
C GLU A 347 1.62 -26.94 38.87
N GLN A 348 1.93 -26.70 37.58
CA GLN A 348 3.24 -26.95 36.91
C GLN A 348 3.08 -26.65 35.40
N ALA A 349 3.63 -25.55 34.88
CA ALA A 349 5.02 -25.37 34.46
C ALA A 349 5.42 -26.22 33.23
N ARG A 350 5.58 -25.55 32.06
CA ARG A 350 6.77 -25.60 31.17
C ARG A 350 6.47 -25.08 29.77
N ALA A 351 7.21 -24.04 29.37
CA ALA A 351 7.87 -24.00 28.07
C ALA A 351 9.24 -24.73 28.21
N PRO A 352 10.08 -24.92 27.17
CA PRO A 352 9.89 -24.72 25.73
C PRO A 352 10.29 -25.97 24.89
N HIS A 353 9.97 -25.99 23.59
CA HIS A 353 10.72 -26.80 22.63
C HIS A 353 10.81 -26.11 21.26
N GLN A 354 12.01 -25.62 20.94
CA GLN A 354 12.56 -25.61 19.60
C GLN A 354 13.47 -26.84 19.47
N THR A 355 13.34 -27.62 18.39
CA THR A 355 14.48 -28.19 17.66
C THR A 355 14.09 -28.61 16.23
N ALA A 356 14.86 -28.10 15.27
CA ALA A 356 15.34 -28.67 14.00
C ALA A 356 14.38 -29.36 13.00
N LEU A 357 14.48 -28.93 11.73
CA LEU A 357 15.08 -29.77 10.68
C LEU A 357 15.56 -28.90 9.50
N SER A 358 16.84 -29.09 9.16
CA SER A 358 17.54 -28.57 7.99
C SER A 358 17.12 -29.32 6.73
N GLY A 359 17.20 -28.69 5.56
CA GLY A 359 17.38 -29.41 4.30
C GLY A 359 17.03 -28.65 3.03
N ILE A 360 18.05 -28.48 2.18
CA ILE A 360 18.03 -28.23 0.73
C ILE A 360 18.11 -26.75 0.31
N ALA A 361 19.35 -26.34 -0.01
CA ALA A 361 19.68 -25.15 -0.76
C ALA A 361 19.85 -25.49 -2.26
N PRO A 362 19.39 -24.63 -3.19
CA PRO A 362 19.79 -24.68 -4.59
C PRO A 362 21.01 -23.77 -4.90
N PRO A 363 21.72 -24.00 -6.01
CA PRO A 363 23.08 -23.48 -6.25
C PRO A 363 23.11 -22.03 -6.74
N ALA A 364 24.17 -21.32 -6.35
CA ALA A 364 24.49 -19.97 -6.83
C ALA A 364 25.19 -20.01 -8.20
N PRO A 365 24.88 -19.10 -9.15
CA PRO A 365 25.74 -18.85 -10.29
C PRO A 365 26.86 -17.87 -9.91
N GLY A 366 28.09 -18.25 -10.24
CA GLY A 366 29.29 -17.49 -9.96
C GLY A 366 29.40 -16.21 -10.78
N TYR A 367 29.93 -15.17 -10.15
CA TYR A 367 30.56 -14.05 -10.83
C TYR A 367 31.92 -13.76 -10.21
N ALA A 368 32.86 -13.49 -11.12
CA ALA A 368 34.28 -13.41 -10.92
C ALA A 368 34.71 -12.27 -10.00
N ALA A 369 35.74 -12.55 -9.20
CA ALA A 369 36.44 -11.61 -8.35
C ALA A 369 37.22 -10.57 -9.18
N ALA A 370 37.04 -9.30 -8.86
CA ALA A 370 37.99 -8.23 -9.17
C ALA A 370 38.54 -7.67 -7.85
N ASN A 371 39.86 -7.77 -7.72
CA ASN A 371 40.66 -7.28 -6.60
C ASN A 371 40.55 -5.75 -6.47
N HIS A 372 40.29 -5.24 -5.26
CA HIS A 372 40.85 -3.95 -4.86
C HIS A 372 41.20 -3.92 -3.36
N ALA A 373 42.36 -3.33 -3.12
CA ALA A 373 43.14 -3.39 -1.91
C ALA A 373 42.61 -2.53 -0.76
N SER A 374 42.86 -3.06 0.45
CA SER A 374 43.05 -2.43 1.76
C SER A 374 42.95 -0.90 1.86
N SER A 375 41.95 -0.43 2.61
CA SER A 375 41.93 0.90 3.23
C SER A 375 41.89 0.75 4.75
N THR A 376 43.00 1.10 5.39
CA THR A 376 43.17 1.23 6.83
C THR A 376 42.49 2.52 7.31
N ARG A 377 41.46 2.40 8.15
CA ARG A 377 40.81 3.55 8.80
C ARG A 377 41.34 3.72 10.23
N PRO A 378 41.87 4.90 10.61
CA PRO A 378 42.24 5.19 11.98
C PRO A 378 41.02 5.60 12.81
N THR A 379 40.95 5.07 14.02
CA THR A 379 40.07 5.45 15.12
C THR A 379 40.40 6.86 15.63
N ARG A 380 39.37 7.70 15.82
CA ARG A 380 39.44 8.94 16.62
C ARG A 380 38.06 9.32 17.17
N PRO A 381 37.98 10.15 18.23
CA PRO A 381 37.24 9.82 19.44
C PRO A 381 35.93 10.61 19.57
N HIS A 382 35.06 10.09 20.44
CA HIS A 382 33.82 10.72 20.88
C HIS A 382 34.04 12.12 21.49
N PRO A 383 33.23 13.13 21.12
CA PRO A 383 33.09 14.34 21.91
C PRO A 383 32.08 14.16 23.05
N THR A 384 32.49 14.64 24.21
CA THR A 384 31.75 14.78 25.47
C THR A 384 30.57 15.75 25.32
N TYR A 385 29.37 15.30 25.70
CA TYR A 385 28.19 16.15 25.82
C TYR A 385 28.27 16.98 27.11
N THR A 386 28.29 18.31 26.95
CA THR A 386 28.09 19.28 28.03
C THR A 386 26.58 19.52 28.20
N ARG A 387 26.10 19.37 29.43
CA ARG A 387 24.69 19.46 29.82
C ARG A 387 24.36 20.91 30.19
N SER A 388 23.54 21.59 29.38
CA SER A 388 22.95 22.89 29.73
C SER A 388 21.57 22.73 30.37
N PRO A 389 21.17 23.64 31.29
CA PRO A 389 20.01 23.46 32.17
C PRO A 389 18.67 23.83 31.52
N GLN A 390 17.62 23.11 31.89
CA GLN A 390 16.22 23.41 31.56
C GLN A 390 15.73 24.69 32.29
N PRO A 391 14.95 25.56 31.62
CA PRO A 391 14.18 26.59 32.29
C PRO A 391 12.90 26.01 32.94
N ARG A 392 12.63 26.48 34.16
CA ARG A 392 11.46 26.16 34.98
C ARG A 392 10.18 26.75 34.37
N THR A 393 9.11 25.97 34.35
CA THR A 393 7.75 26.44 34.12
C THR A 393 7.19 27.15 35.37
N PRO A 394 6.45 28.27 35.23
CA PRO A 394 5.65 28.78 36.32
C PRO A 394 4.27 28.10 36.33
N SER A 395 4.00 27.48 37.47
CA SER A 395 2.67 27.14 37.98
C SER A 395 1.79 28.39 38.01
N ASN A 396 0.56 28.31 37.51
CA ASN A 396 -0.48 29.27 37.88
C ASN A 396 -1.77 28.57 38.23
N ALA A 397 -2.23 28.93 39.43
CA ALA A 397 -3.34 28.37 40.16
C ALA A 397 -4.69 28.86 39.64
N VAL A 398 -5.67 28.00 39.85
CA VAL A 398 -7.12 28.28 39.88
C VAL A 398 -7.44 29.35 40.93
N PRO A 399 -8.47 30.17 40.70
CA PRO A 399 -9.43 30.38 41.77
C PRO A 399 -10.88 30.11 41.35
N ALA A 400 -11.63 29.67 42.34
CA ALA A 400 -13.01 29.28 42.30
C ALA A 400 -13.99 30.46 42.46
N ARG A 401 -15.27 30.16 42.13
CA ARG A 401 -16.53 30.77 42.55
C ARG A 401 -16.96 32.08 41.86
N SER A 402 -18.17 32.08 41.30
CA SER A 402 -19.38 32.47 42.05
C SER A 402 -20.67 32.19 41.28
N ARG A 403 -21.70 31.88 42.06
CA ARG A 403 -23.11 31.74 41.72
C ARG A 403 -23.69 33.06 41.21
N GLN A 404 -24.60 32.99 40.24
CA GLN A 404 -25.98 33.46 40.34
C GLN A 404 -26.86 32.65 39.40
#